data_AF-X1AZI3-F1
#
_entry.id   AF-X1AZI3-F1
#
_cell.length_a   1.000
_cell.length_b   1.000
_cell.length_c   1.000
_cell.angle_alpha   90.00
_cell.angle_beta   90.00
_cell.angle_gamma   90.00
#
_symmetry.space_group_name_H-M   'P 1'
#
loop_
_entity.id
_entity.type
_entity.pdbx_description
1 polymer ?
#
loop_
_entity_poly.entity_id
_entity_poly.type
_entity_poly.pdbx_seq_one_letter_code
_entity_poly.pdbx_strand_id
1 'polypeptide(L)' 'MLKGNLIIGQSGGPTCVINASLCGVIQEAKKHEEIEGIYGMRFGIEGFMQKNIIDLRY' A
#
# COMPACT_ATOMS: atom_id res chain seq x y z
N MET A 1 12.40 -9.62 15.75
CA MET A 1 11.41 -8.68 15.19
C MET A 1 10.70 -9.38 14.05
N LEU A 2 9.38 -9.25 13.93
CA LEU A 2 8.65 -9.86 12.81
C LEU A 2 9.02 -9.10 11.54
N LYS A 3 9.50 -9.80 10.51
CA LYS A 3 9.74 -9.23 9.18
C LYS A 3 8.59 -9.58 8.26
N GLY A 4 8.27 -8.68 7.33
CA GLY A 4 7.22 -8.97 6.36
C GLY A 4 6.99 -7.87 5.33
N ASN A 5 5.92 -8.06 4.56
CA ASN A 5 5.50 -7.15 3.52
C ASN A 5 4.31 -6.32 3.99
N LEU A 6 4.29 -5.04 3.62
CA LEU A 6 3.13 -4.17 3.75
C LEU A 6 2.29 -4.24 2.47
N ILE A 7 0.98 -4.35 2.63
CA ILE A 7 0.01 -4.14 1.55
C ILE A 7 -1.04 -3.12 1.96
N ILE A 8 -1.32 -2.16 1.08
CA ILE A 8 -2.30 -1.10 1.30
C ILE A 8 -3.27 -1.00 0.12
N GLY A 9 -4.55 -0.79 0.42
CA GLY A 9 -5.60 -0.54 -0.57
C GLY A 9 -6.46 0.65 -0.15
N GLN A 10 -7.02 1.35 -1.13
CA GLN A 10 -8.03 2.38 -0.91
C GLN A 10 -9.42 1.75 -1.08
N SER A 11 -10.38 2.16 -0.24
CA SER A 11 -11.77 1.71 -0.29
C SER A 11 -12.70 2.92 -0.35
N GLY A 12 -13.83 2.78 -1.05
CA GLY A 12 -14.77 3.86 -1.30
C GLY A 12 -14.41 4.72 -2.52
N GLY A 13 -15.12 5.85 -2.67
CA GLY A 13 -14.87 6.80 -3.75
C GLY A 13 -13.60 7.62 -3.54
N PRO A 14 -12.99 8.15 -4.62
CA PRO A 14 -11.83 9.02 -4.52
C PRO A 14 -12.18 10.32 -3.78
N THR A 15 -11.23 10.85 -3.03
CA THR A 15 -11.30 12.20 -2.45
C THR A 15 -10.10 13.02 -2.91
N CYS A 16 -10.16 14.33 -2.77
CA CYS A 16 -9.06 15.23 -3.13
C CYS A 16 -7.74 14.95 -2.35
N VAL A 17 -7.80 14.24 -1.21
CA VAL A 17 -6.67 14.04 -0.31
C VAL A 17 -6.32 12.57 -0.05
N ILE A 18 -7.03 11.60 -0.62
CA ILE A 18 -6.79 10.17 -0.32
C ILE A 18 -5.35 9.72 -0.65
N ASN A 19 -4.72 10.36 -1.64
CA ASN A 19 -3.33 10.09 -2.01
C ASN A 19 -2.32 10.64 -0.99
N ALA A 20 -2.68 11.64 -0.18
CA ALA A 20 -1.82 12.13 0.90
C ALA A 20 -1.67 11.06 2.00
N SER A 21 -2.76 10.38 2.37
CA SER A 21 -2.72 9.26 3.32
C SER A 21 -1.90 8.08 2.77
N LEU A 22 -2.09 7.73 1.49
CA LEU A 22 -1.29 6.69 0.83
C LEU A 22 0.21 7.05 0.85
N CYS A 23 0.55 8.28 0.49
CA CYS A 23 1.93 8.77 0.51
C CYS A 23 2.53 8.72 1.92
N GLY A 24 1.78 9.12 2.95
CA GLY A 24 2.22 9.04 4.35
C GLY A 24 2.55 7.62 4.80
N VAL A 25 1.72 6.63 4.44
CA VAL A 25 2.00 5.21 4.75
C VAL A 25 3.27 4.73 4.04
N ILE A 26 3.45 5.05 2.75
CA ILE A 26 4.64 4.65 1.99
C ILE A 26 5.90 5.27 2.59
N GLN A 27 5.86 6.57 2.91
CA GLN A 27 7.01 7.29 3.49
C GLN A 27 7.39 6.74 4.87
N GLU A 28 6.40 6.43 5.71
CA GLU A 28 6.67 5.84 7.01
C GLU A 28 7.21 4.42 6.86
N ALA A 29 6.60 3.58 6.01
CA ALA A 29 7.04 2.22 5.78
C ALA A 29 8.51 2.13 5.33
N LYS A 30 8.97 3.09 4.52
CA LYS A 30 10.38 3.19 4.08
C LYS A 30 11.39 3.44 5.22
N LYS A 31 10.94 3.80 6.44
CA LYS A 31 11.81 4.03 7.61
C LYS A 31 11.99 2.77 8.48
N HIS A 32 11.24 1.71 8.22
CA HIS A 32 11.24 0.48 9.04
C HIS A 32 11.89 -0.66 8.23
N GLU A 33 13.07 -1.12 8.67
CA GLU A 33 13.84 -2.17 7.99
C GLU A 33 13.15 -3.54 8.00
N GLU A 34 12.21 -3.76 8.93
CA GLU A 34 11.40 -4.97 9.00
C GLU A 34 10.32 -5.06 7.90
N ILE A 35 10.06 -3.97 7.18
CA ILE A 35 9.12 -3.92 6.05
C ILE A 35 9.90 -4.10 4.74
N GLU A 36 9.87 -5.32 4.20
CA GLU A 36 10.71 -5.73 3.06
C GLU A 36 10.07 -5.38 1.68
N GLY A 37 8.76 -5.16 1.66
CA GLY A 37 7.99 -4.85 0.46
C GLY A 37 6.81 -3.94 0.75
N ILE A 38 6.48 -3.07 -0.21
CA ILE A 38 5.36 -2.11 -0.12
C ILE A 38 4.49 -2.31 -1.35
N TYR A 39 3.30 -2.88 -1.16
CA TYR A 39 2.39 -3.25 -2.25
C TYR A 39 1.07 -2.48 -2.19
N GLY A 40 0.53 -2.15 -3.36
CA GLY A 40 -0.78 -1.52 -3.53
C GLY A 40 -1.82 -2.52 -4.05
N MET A 41 -3.03 -2.49 -3.49
CA MET A 41 -4.19 -3.21 -4.03
C MET A 41 -4.80 -2.40 -5.18
N ARG A 42 -4.50 -2.76 -6.43
CA ARG A 42 -5.03 -2.04 -7.60
C ARG A 42 -6.55 -2.28 -7.68
N PHE A 43 -7.37 -1.23 -7.73
CA PHE A 43 -8.84 -1.36 -7.60
C PHE A 43 -9.33 -1.87 -6.24
N GLY A 44 -8.56 -1.65 -5.16
CA GLY A 44 -8.98 -2.00 -3.81
C GLY A 44 -9.09 -3.51 -3.59
N ILE A 45 -10.04 -3.94 -2.76
CA ILE A 45 -10.18 -5.35 -2.37
C ILE A 45 -10.41 -6.28 -3.57
N GLU A 46 -11.10 -5.82 -4.62
CA GLU A 46 -11.36 -6.61 -5.82
C GLU A 46 -10.05 -7.03 -6.50
N GLY A 47 -9.14 -6.10 -6.73
CA GLY A 47 -7.87 -6.45 -7.34
C GLY A 47 -6.98 -7.29 -6.44
N PHE A 48 -7.04 -7.11 -5.11
CA PHE A 48 -6.34 -8.01 -4.20
C PHE A 48 -6.79 -9.47 -4.36
N MET A 49 -8.11 -9.71 -4.41
CA MET A 49 -8.68 -11.04 -4.66
C MET A 49 -8.28 -11.61 -6.02
N GLN A 50 -8.11 -10.74 -7.02
CA GLN A 50 -7.62 -11.08 -8.36
C GLN A 50 -6.09 -11.17 -8.47
N LYS A 51 -5.35 -11.01 -7.37
CA LYS A 51 -3.87 -10.92 -7.34
C LYS A 51 -3.31 -9.79 -8.21
N ASN A 52 -4.10 -8.76 -8.47
CA ASN A 52 -3.72 -7.52 -9.16
C ASN A 52 -3.13 -6.54 -8.13
N ILE A 53 -1.89 -6.82 -7.73
CA ILE A 53 -1.11 -6.00 -6.81
C ILE A 53 -0.03 -5.24 -7.57
N ILE A 54 0.28 -4.02 -7.13
CA ILE A 54 1.35 -3.20 -7.70
C ILE A 54 2.46 -2.97 -6.67
N ASP A 55 3.70 -2.89 -7.14
CA ASP A 55 4.84 -2.50 -6.31
C ASP A 55 4.88 -0.97 -6.17
N LEU A 56 4.94 -0.48 -4.93
CA LEU A 56 4.94 0.95 -4.59
C LEU A 56 6.31 1.44 -4.08
N ARG A 57 7.38 0.68 -4.31
CA ARG A 57 8.73 1.05 -3.84
C ARG A 57 9.37 2.18 -4.66
N TYR A 58 8.92 2.38 -5.91
CA TYR A 58 9.44 3.38 -6.85
C TYR A 58 9.02 4.81 -6.51
#